data_AF-A0A453BPN7-F1
#
_entry.id   AF-A0A453BPN7-F1
#
_cell.length_a   1.000
_cell.length_b   1.000
_cell.length_c   1.000
_cell.angle_alpha   90.00
_cell.angle_beta   90.00
_cell.angle_gamma   90.00
#
_symmetry.space_group_name_H-M   'P 1'
#
loop_
_entity.id
_entity.type
_entity.pdbx_description
1 polymer ?
#
loop_
_entity_poly.entity_id
_entity_poly.type
_entity_poly.pdbx_seq_one_letter_code
_entity_poly.pdbx_strand_id
1 'polypeptide(L)'
;MPAAFVSFNSQWGAAVCAQTQQTSNPTVWLTEWAPEPRDVYWPNLAIPFVELSVRRLIMAVALFFLTFFFMVPIALVQSVANLDDIERVLPFLKPIIERNGPRSVIQGFLPGIALKIFLIFLPTILMAMSKIEGHVSLSGLERRTASKYFLFIFVNVFLGSVVAGTAFQQLNSFIHQSTNKIPETIGESIPMKATFFITYIM
;
A
#
# COMPACT_ATOMS: atom_id res chain seq x y z
N MET A 1 33.47 -5.18 0.20
CA MET A 1 32.26 -5.57 -0.54
C MET A 1 32.68 -6.49 -1.68
N PRO A 2 32.10 -7.68 -1.83
CA PRO A 2 32.35 -8.56 -2.99
C PRO A 2 31.45 -8.14 -4.17
N ALA A 3 31.59 -6.90 -4.64
CA ALA A 3 30.84 -6.34 -5.77
C ALA A 3 31.75 -5.42 -6.59
N ALA A 4 31.58 -5.41 -7.91
CA ALA A 4 32.38 -4.61 -8.83
C ALA A 4 31.56 -4.20 -10.05
N PHE A 5 31.90 -3.05 -10.64
CA PHE A 5 31.43 -2.66 -11.97
C PHE A 5 32.41 -3.17 -13.02
N VAL A 6 31.91 -3.87 -14.03
CA VAL A 6 32.71 -4.43 -15.12
C VAL A 6 32.34 -3.72 -16.42
N SER A 7 33.35 -3.27 -17.18
CA SER A 7 33.15 -2.61 -18.47
C SER A 7 33.70 -3.46 -19.61
N PHE A 8 33.09 -3.34 -20.78
CA PHE A 8 33.45 -4.09 -21.98
C PHE A 8 33.72 -3.13 -23.15
N ASN A 9 34.54 -3.57 -24.10
CA ASN A 9 34.85 -2.79 -25.30
C ASN A 9 33.65 -2.70 -26.28
N SER A 10 32.65 -3.58 -26.13
CA SER A 10 31.43 -3.58 -26.95
C SER A 10 30.17 -3.75 -26.10
N GLN A 11 29.08 -3.11 -26.53
CA GLN A 11 27.76 -3.27 -25.90
C GLN A 11 27.26 -4.72 -25.98
N TRP A 12 27.56 -5.41 -27.08
CA TRP A 12 27.22 -6.81 -27.27
C TRP A 12 27.90 -7.70 -26.22
N GLY A 13 29.20 -7.48 -25.95
CA GLY A 13 29.92 -8.23 -24.90
C GLY A 13 29.31 -8.02 -23.51
N ALA A 14 28.91 -6.79 -23.19
CA ALA A 14 28.22 -6.48 -21.94
C ALA A 14 26.85 -7.18 -21.85
N ALA A 15 26.09 -7.19 -22.94
CA ALA A 15 24.78 -7.85 -22.99
C ALA A 15 24.87 -9.37 -22.79
N VAL A 16 25.85 -10.02 -23.41
CA VAL A 16 26.10 -11.45 -23.23
C VAL A 16 26.50 -11.75 -21.79
N CYS A 17 27.37 -10.95 -21.19
CA CYS A 17 27.79 -11.13 -19.79
C CYS A 17 26.63 -10.97 -18.79
N ALA A 18 25.78 -9.96 -18.98
CA ALA A 18 24.65 -9.68 -18.09
C ALA A 18 23.51 -10.70 -18.17
N GLN A 19 23.44 -11.50 -19.23
CA GLN A 19 22.35 -12.46 -19.47
C GLN A 19 22.76 -13.93 -19.29
N THR A 20 24.05 -14.22 -19.11
CA THR A 20 24.56 -15.59 -19.01
C THR A 20 24.97 -15.94 -17.58
N GLN A 21 24.76 -17.20 -17.21
CA GLN A 21 25.22 -17.75 -15.94
C GLN A 21 26.75 -17.97 -16.00
N GLN A 22 27.50 -17.28 -15.13
CA GLN A 22 28.97 -17.28 -15.20
C GLN A 22 29.62 -18.52 -14.56
N THR A 23 28.94 -19.16 -13.60
CA THR A 23 29.47 -20.31 -12.85
C THR A 23 28.39 -21.34 -12.56
N SER A 24 28.77 -22.58 -12.22
CA SER A 24 27.82 -23.66 -11.91
C SER A 24 26.92 -23.35 -10.71
N ASN A 25 27.37 -22.48 -9.79
CA ASN A 25 26.57 -22.04 -8.65
C ASN A 25 25.77 -20.76 -9.00
N PRO A 26 24.43 -20.78 -8.98
CA PRO A 26 23.59 -19.63 -9.33
C PRO A 26 23.65 -18.46 -8.34
N THR A 27 24.32 -18.61 -7.18
CA THR A 27 24.41 -17.56 -6.15
C THR A 27 25.74 -16.80 -6.17
N VAL A 28 26.67 -17.20 -7.02
CA VAL A 28 28.03 -16.64 -7.09
C VAL A 28 28.22 -16.01 -8.47
N TRP A 29 28.91 -14.87 -8.54
CA TRP A 29 29.11 -14.12 -9.79
C TRP A 29 27.79 -13.78 -10.51
N LEU A 30 26.80 -13.35 -9.72
CA LEU A 30 25.55 -12.81 -10.25
C LEU A 30 25.83 -11.52 -11.02
N THR A 31 25.47 -11.50 -12.29
CA THR A 31 25.60 -10.33 -13.16
C THR A 31 24.24 -9.66 -13.30
N GLU A 32 24.21 -8.34 -13.11
CA GLU A 32 23.03 -7.50 -13.31
C GLU A 32 23.41 -6.32 -14.21
N TRP A 33 22.42 -5.77 -14.90
CA TRP A 33 22.61 -4.54 -15.66
C TRP A 33 22.96 -3.40 -14.73
N ALA A 34 24.16 -2.84 -14.89
CA ALA A 34 24.58 -1.68 -14.11
C ALA A 34 23.66 -0.49 -14.43
N PRO A 35 23.03 0.14 -13.42
CA PRO A 35 22.26 1.35 -13.63
C PRO A 35 23.19 2.52 -13.99
N GLU A 36 22.60 3.62 -14.48
CA GLU A 36 23.35 4.84 -14.72
C GLU A 36 24.09 5.28 -13.44
N PRO A 37 25.32 5.82 -13.50
CA PRO A 37 26.08 6.22 -12.30
C PRO A 37 25.33 7.17 -11.35
N ARG A 38 24.38 7.97 -11.87
CA ARG A 38 23.52 8.87 -11.09
C ARG A 38 22.32 8.17 -10.43
N ASP A 39 21.90 7.04 -10.99
CA ASP A 39 20.80 6.21 -10.52
C ASP A 39 21.27 5.15 -9.50
N VAL A 40 22.59 4.99 -9.30
CA VAL A 40 23.15 4.09 -8.29
C VAL A 40 22.85 4.59 -6.88
N TYR A 41 22.18 3.77 -6.07
CA TYR A 41 22.02 3.98 -4.64
C TYR A 41 23.16 3.34 -3.86
N TRP A 42 24.24 4.11 -3.69
CA TRP A 42 25.50 3.67 -3.08
C TRP A 42 25.40 2.93 -1.73
N PRO A 43 24.53 3.33 -0.78
CA PRO A 43 24.47 2.65 0.52
C PRO A 43 24.09 1.16 0.46
N ASN A 44 23.35 0.74 -0.57
CA ASN A 44 22.86 -0.63 -0.69
C ASN A 44 23.84 -1.59 -1.40
N LEU A 45 24.92 -1.08 -2.01
CA LEU A 45 25.94 -1.91 -2.66
C LEU A 45 26.72 -2.80 -1.69
N ALA A 46 26.76 -2.43 -0.41
CA ALA A 46 27.54 -3.13 0.62
C ALA A 46 26.84 -4.34 1.23
N ILE A 47 25.56 -4.58 0.90
CA ILE A 47 24.73 -5.57 1.58
C ILE A 47 25.09 -6.98 1.05
N PRO A 48 25.40 -7.95 1.92
CA PRO A 48 25.68 -9.32 1.49
C PRO A 48 24.41 -10.02 0.97
N PHE A 49 24.59 -10.89 -0.04
CA PHE A 49 23.48 -11.56 -0.73
C PHE A 49 22.52 -12.32 0.20
N VAL A 50 23.07 -13.00 1.20
CA VAL A 50 22.27 -13.79 2.16
C VAL A 50 21.34 -12.88 2.98
N GLU A 51 21.82 -11.70 3.36
CA GLU A 51 21.07 -10.72 4.14
C GLU A 51 19.96 -10.06 3.32
N LEU A 52 20.13 -9.91 1.99
CA LEU A 52 19.07 -9.40 1.11
C LEU A 52 17.79 -10.24 1.21
N SER A 53 17.93 -11.57 1.25
CA SER A 53 16.77 -12.47 1.35
C SER A 53 16.02 -12.28 2.67
N VAL A 54 16.75 -12.17 3.78
CA VAL A 54 16.18 -11.94 5.12
C VAL A 54 15.52 -10.57 5.20
N ARG A 55 16.19 -9.51 4.72
CA ARG A 55 15.65 -8.14 4.70
C ARG A 55 14.36 -8.06 3.88
N ARG A 56 14.32 -8.70 2.71
CA ARG A 56 13.10 -8.76 1.89
C ARG A 56 11.96 -9.49 2.59
N LEU A 57 12.24 -10.59 3.29
CA LEU A 57 11.24 -11.31 4.07
C LEU A 57 10.69 -10.44 5.22
N ILE A 58 11.57 -9.81 5.99
CA ILE A 58 11.19 -8.91 7.10
C ILE A 58 10.34 -7.74 6.57
N MET A 59 10.73 -7.13 5.45
CA MET A 59 9.98 -6.01 4.85
C MET A 59 8.64 -6.46 4.27
N ALA A 60 8.52 -7.67 3.74
CA ALA A 60 7.26 -8.25 3.31
C ALA A 60 6.29 -8.47 4.49
N VAL A 61 6.79 -9.01 5.60
CA VAL A 61 6.01 -9.18 6.84
C VAL A 61 5.61 -7.82 7.44
N ALA A 62 6.54 -6.86 7.46
CA ALA A 62 6.24 -5.50 7.92
C ALA A 62 5.19 -4.82 7.02
N LEU A 63 5.23 -5.03 5.71
CA LEU A 63 4.22 -4.50 4.77
C LEU A 63 2.86 -5.11 5.04
N PHE A 64 2.79 -6.42 5.31
CA PHE A 64 1.54 -7.08 5.70
C PHE A 64 0.93 -6.45 6.95
N PHE A 65 1.72 -6.26 8.02
CA PHE A 65 1.23 -5.61 9.23
C PHE A 65 0.85 -4.15 9.00
N LEU A 66 1.64 -3.40 8.22
CA LEU A 66 1.32 -2.03 7.85
C LEU A 66 -0.04 -1.96 7.16
N THR A 67 -0.29 -2.83 6.18
CA THR A 67 -1.57 -2.92 5.48
C THR A 67 -2.71 -3.29 6.42
N PHE A 68 -2.54 -4.29 7.27
CA PHE A 68 -3.58 -4.76 8.20
C PHE A 68 -3.95 -3.69 9.25
N PHE A 69 -2.96 -3.11 9.92
CA PHE A 69 -3.23 -2.08 10.94
C PHE A 69 -3.79 -0.79 10.34
N PHE A 70 -3.49 -0.49 9.07
CA PHE A 70 -4.09 0.66 8.38
C PHE A 70 -5.58 0.52 8.08
N MET A 71 -6.17 -0.67 8.18
CA MET A 71 -7.63 -0.81 8.07
C MET A 71 -8.36 -0.06 9.19
N VAL A 72 -7.78 0.01 10.41
CA VAL A 72 -8.42 0.65 11.57
C VAL A 72 -8.58 2.18 11.36
N PRO A 73 -7.52 2.95 11.01
CA PRO A 73 -7.68 4.36 10.66
C PRO A 73 -8.68 4.61 9.52
N ILE A 74 -8.69 3.75 8.50
CA ILE A 74 -9.61 3.89 7.36
C ILE A 74 -11.06 3.67 7.81
N ALA A 75 -11.32 2.65 8.64
CA ALA A 75 -12.63 2.42 9.21
C ALA A 75 -13.10 3.60 10.07
N LEU A 76 -12.20 4.20 10.87
CA LEU A 76 -12.50 5.42 11.64
C LEU A 76 -12.87 6.57 10.72
N VAL A 77 -12.09 6.84 9.66
CA VAL A 77 -12.38 7.89 8.67
C VAL A 77 -13.73 7.65 7.99
N GLN A 78 -14.06 6.40 7.63
CA GLN A 78 -15.35 6.05 7.05
C GLN A 78 -16.51 6.23 8.03
N SER A 79 -16.34 5.87 9.31
CA SER A 79 -17.36 6.10 10.33
C SER A 79 -17.65 7.59 10.54
N VAL A 80 -16.63 8.45 10.44
CA VAL A 80 -16.78 9.91 10.50
C VAL A 80 -17.50 10.48 9.27
N ALA A 81 -17.58 9.76 8.15
CA ALA A 81 -18.38 10.19 7.01
C ALA A 81 -19.89 9.98 7.23
N ASN A 82 -20.30 9.07 8.13
CA ASN A 82 -21.71 8.79 8.44
C ASN A 82 -22.16 9.51 9.73
N LEU A 83 -23.18 10.37 9.64
CA LEU A 83 -23.67 11.21 10.74
C LEU A 83 -24.08 10.42 11.99
N ASP A 84 -24.73 9.27 11.78
CA ASP A 84 -25.28 8.45 12.87
C ASP A 84 -24.17 7.77 13.70
N ASP A 85 -22.98 7.55 13.11
CA ASP A 85 -21.83 6.93 13.77
C ASP A 85 -20.93 7.97 14.48
N ILE A 86 -20.86 9.22 13.98
CA ILE A 86 -20.10 10.32 14.60
C ILE A 86 -20.57 10.57 16.04
N GLU A 87 -21.88 10.58 16.27
CA GLU A 87 -22.47 10.79 17.60
C GLU A 87 -22.11 9.69 18.60
N ARG A 88 -21.70 8.52 18.09
CA ARG A 88 -21.33 7.35 18.88
C ARG A 88 -19.82 7.25 19.13
N VAL A 89 -19.00 7.64 18.15
CA VAL A 89 -17.52 7.51 18.20
C VAL A 89 -16.84 8.73 18.83
N LEU A 90 -17.35 9.95 18.62
CA LEU A 90 -16.75 11.19 19.13
C LEU A 90 -17.80 12.05 19.88
N PRO A 91 -18.14 11.72 21.14
CA PRO A 91 -19.19 12.41 21.89
C PRO A 91 -18.90 13.91 22.15
N PHE A 92 -17.65 14.35 22.03
CA PHE A 92 -17.27 15.77 22.18
C PHE A 92 -17.70 16.65 20.99
N LEU A 93 -18.03 16.06 19.83
CA LEU A 93 -18.52 16.80 18.67
C LEU A 93 -20.03 17.08 18.73
N LYS A 94 -20.79 16.38 19.60
CA LYS A 94 -22.24 16.58 19.80
C LYS A 94 -22.65 18.05 20.02
N PRO A 95 -22.08 18.79 20.98
CA PRO A 95 -22.49 20.18 21.23
C PRO A 95 -22.15 21.15 20.10
N ILE A 96 -21.17 20.81 19.23
CA ILE A 96 -20.80 21.62 18.05
C ILE A 96 -21.72 21.32 16.86
N ILE A 97 -22.17 20.07 16.74
CA ILE A 97 -23.09 19.61 15.68
C ILE A 97 -24.52 20.12 15.92
N GLU A 98 -24.98 20.20 17.17
CA GLU A 98 -26.35 20.67 17.51
C GLU A 98 -26.58 22.18 17.37
N ARG A 99 -25.52 23.00 17.34
CA ARG A 99 -25.64 24.46 17.56
C ARG A 99 -25.53 25.36 16.32
N ASN A 100 -25.80 24.86 15.11
CA ASN A 100 -25.64 25.56 13.81
C ASN A 100 -24.21 25.59 13.20
N GLY A 101 -23.40 24.54 13.41
CA GLY A 101 -22.15 24.37 12.64
C GLY A 101 -22.41 23.84 11.22
N PRO A 102 -21.52 24.06 10.23
CA PRO A 102 -21.70 23.55 8.87
C PRO A 102 -21.49 22.02 8.85
N ARG A 103 -22.52 21.27 9.29
CA ARG A 103 -22.54 19.80 9.38
C ARG A 103 -22.04 19.17 8.09
N SER A 104 -22.52 19.65 6.94
CA SER A 104 -22.15 19.17 5.61
C SER A 104 -20.68 19.41 5.25
N VAL A 105 -20.05 20.46 5.78
CA VAL A 105 -18.63 20.75 5.52
C VAL A 105 -17.74 19.86 6.37
N ILE A 106 -18.04 19.71 7.67
CA ILE A 106 -17.25 18.82 8.53
C ILE A 106 -17.36 17.37 8.05
N GLN A 107 -18.55 16.94 7.63
CA GLN A 107 -18.82 15.58 7.19
C GLN A 107 -18.24 15.25 5.80
N GLY A 108 -18.19 16.23 4.89
CA GLY A 108 -17.61 16.04 3.56
C GLY A 108 -16.09 16.26 3.49
N PHE A 109 -15.57 17.24 4.22
CA PHE A 109 -14.15 17.65 4.10
C PHE A 109 -13.23 16.97 5.12
N LEU A 110 -13.69 16.72 6.35
CA LEU A 110 -12.81 16.20 7.42
C LEU A 110 -12.30 14.78 7.13
N PRO A 111 -13.14 13.82 6.67
CA PRO A 111 -12.67 12.49 6.27
C PRO A 111 -11.67 12.56 5.11
N GLY A 112 -11.94 13.43 4.13
CA GLY A 112 -11.09 13.63 2.96
C GLY A 112 -9.71 14.20 3.32
N ILE A 113 -9.66 15.22 4.17
CA ILE A 113 -8.39 15.80 4.65
C ILE A 113 -7.62 14.78 5.49
N ALA A 114 -8.28 14.08 6.42
CA ALA A 114 -7.64 13.08 7.26
C ALA A 114 -7.01 11.97 6.40
N LEU A 115 -7.78 11.40 5.46
CA LEU A 115 -7.29 10.39 4.53
C LEU A 115 -6.12 10.90 3.69
N LYS A 116 -6.20 12.14 3.18
CA LYS A 116 -5.15 12.75 2.36
C LYS A 116 -3.85 12.95 3.14
N ILE A 117 -3.92 13.39 4.39
CA ILE A 117 -2.73 13.51 5.25
C ILE A 117 -2.07 12.14 5.41
N PHE A 118 -2.84 11.09 5.74
CA PHE A 118 -2.30 9.73 5.86
C PHE A 118 -1.67 9.21 4.56
N LEU A 119 -2.32 9.47 3.42
CA LEU A 119 -1.84 9.06 2.10
C LEU A 119 -0.56 9.82 1.67
N ILE A 120 -0.31 11.04 2.16
CA ILE A 120 0.92 11.79 1.86
C ILE A 120 2.13 11.20 2.61
N PHE A 121 1.94 10.74 3.85
CA PHE A 121 3.03 10.13 4.62
C PHE A 121 3.39 8.72 4.14
N LEU A 122 2.42 7.99 3.59
CA LEU A 122 2.57 6.59 3.24
C LEU A 122 3.68 6.33 2.19
N PRO A 123 3.80 7.07 1.07
CA PRO A 123 4.90 6.91 0.11
C PRO A 123 6.28 7.04 0.76
N THR A 124 6.44 7.95 1.71
CA THR A 124 7.71 8.15 2.44
C THR A 124 8.07 6.92 3.27
N ILE A 125 7.08 6.33 3.95
CA ILE A 125 7.26 5.10 4.73
C ILE A 125 7.60 3.93 3.81
N LEU A 126 6.85 3.75 2.72
CA LEU A 126 7.09 2.67 1.75
C LEU A 126 8.44 2.80 1.06
N MET A 127 8.88 4.04 0.78
CA MET A 127 10.20 4.32 0.25
C MET A 127 11.29 3.93 1.23
N ALA A 128 11.13 4.26 2.53
CA ALA A 128 12.06 3.84 3.57
C ALA A 128 12.14 2.30 3.67
N MET A 129 11.00 1.61 3.62
CA MET A 129 10.97 0.14 3.59
C MET A 129 11.70 -0.43 2.37
N SER A 130 11.46 0.12 1.18
CA SER A 130 12.18 -0.31 -0.04
C SER A 130 13.68 -0.06 0.07
N LYS A 131 14.13 0.99 0.77
CA LYS A 131 15.56 1.26 0.95
C LYS A 131 16.22 0.16 1.78
N ILE A 132 15.53 -0.32 2.81
CA ILE A 132 16.02 -1.38 3.70
C ILE A 132 16.09 -2.73 2.98
N GLU A 133 15.25 -2.99 1.97
CA GLU A 133 15.30 -4.21 1.14
C GLU A 133 16.59 -4.39 0.33
N GLY A 134 17.36 -3.33 0.13
CA GLY A 134 18.68 -3.42 -0.51
C GLY A 134 18.66 -3.35 -2.04
N HIS A 135 17.74 -2.60 -2.66
CA HIS A 135 17.79 -2.34 -4.10
C HIS A 135 18.95 -1.39 -4.44
N VAL A 136 19.70 -1.69 -5.50
CA VAL A 136 20.94 -0.98 -5.89
C VAL A 136 20.66 0.25 -6.76
N SER A 137 19.52 0.31 -7.46
CA SER A 137 19.12 1.46 -8.28
C SER A 137 17.99 2.27 -7.63
N LEU A 138 18.03 3.59 -7.79
CA LEU A 138 16.94 4.49 -7.38
C LEU A 138 15.69 4.19 -8.21
N SER A 139 15.83 3.96 -9.51
CA SER A 139 14.74 3.55 -10.38
C SER A 139 14.08 2.23 -9.93
N GLY A 140 14.90 1.25 -9.50
CA GLY A 140 14.40 -0.02 -8.95
C GLY A 140 13.67 0.16 -7.62
N LEU A 141 14.19 1.05 -6.78
CA LEU A 141 13.61 1.42 -5.50
C LEU A 141 12.25 2.10 -5.67
N GLU A 142 12.13 3.05 -6.59
CA GLU A 142 10.89 3.73 -6.93
C GLU A 142 9.86 2.76 -7.49
N ARG A 143 10.26 1.89 -8.44
CA ARG A 143 9.37 0.86 -9.00
C ARG A 143 8.80 -0.07 -7.93
N ARG A 144 9.65 -0.48 -6.97
CA ARG A 144 9.22 -1.34 -5.85
C ARG A 144 8.32 -0.60 -4.88
N THR A 145 8.63 0.65 -4.58
CA THR A 145 7.79 1.51 -3.74
C THR A 145 6.41 1.72 -4.36
N ALA A 146 6.34 2.01 -5.66
CA ALA A 146 5.09 2.14 -6.38
C ALA A 146 4.28 0.84 -6.38
N SER A 147 4.93 -0.31 -6.55
CA SER A 147 4.27 -1.62 -6.51
C SER A 147 3.67 -1.91 -5.12
N LYS A 148 4.39 -1.59 -4.04
CA LYS A 148 3.88 -1.71 -2.66
C LYS A 148 2.72 -0.76 -2.39
N TYR A 149 2.83 0.47 -2.89
CA TYR A 149 1.78 1.47 -2.75
C TYR A 149 0.50 1.05 -3.50
N PHE A 150 0.64 0.50 -4.70
CA PHE A 150 -0.48 -0.10 -5.43
C PHE A 150 -1.13 -1.24 -4.65
N LEU A 151 -0.33 -2.19 -4.12
CA LEU A 151 -0.86 -3.29 -3.30
C LEU A 151 -1.58 -2.75 -2.07
N PHE A 152 -1.02 -1.74 -1.41
CA PHE A 152 -1.66 -1.09 -0.28
C PHE A 152 -3.02 -0.48 -0.66
N ILE A 153 -3.09 0.31 -1.73
CA ILE A 153 -4.35 0.91 -2.19
C ILE A 153 -5.35 -0.18 -2.55
N PHE A 154 -4.92 -1.21 -3.27
CA PHE A 154 -5.79 -2.31 -3.69
C PHE A 154 -6.39 -3.04 -2.48
N VAL A 155 -5.58 -3.36 -1.46
CA VAL A 155 -6.08 -4.07 -0.28
C VAL A 155 -6.90 -3.16 0.63
N ASN A 156 -6.44 -1.94 0.91
CA ASN A 156 -7.09 -1.08 1.90
C ASN A 156 -8.22 -0.23 1.32
N VAL A 157 -7.97 0.44 0.20
CA VAL A 157 -8.94 1.37 -0.41
C VAL A 157 -9.98 0.60 -1.21
N PHE A 158 -9.57 -0.39 -2.01
CA PHE A 158 -10.52 -1.16 -2.82
C PHE A 158 -11.15 -2.32 -2.01
N LEU A 159 -10.38 -3.35 -1.65
CA LEU A 159 -10.94 -4.50 -0.93
C LEU A 159 -11.49 -4.12 0.45
N GLY A 160 -10.78 -3.28 1.21
CA GLY A 160 -11.23 -2.82 2.52
C GLY A 160 -12.56 -2.08 2.44
N SER A 161 -12.72 -1.13 1.51
CA SER A 161 -13.98 -0.39 1.37
C SER A 161 -15.13 -1.25 0.82
N VAL A 162 -14.84 -2.22 -0.05
CA VAL A 162 -15.84 -3.18 -0.51
C VAL A 162 -16.24 -4.08 0.66
N VAL A 163 -15.32 -4.84 1.26
CA VAL A 163 -15.63 -5.83 2.30
C VAL A 163 -16.17 -5.20 3.59
N ALA A 164 -15.52 -4.16 4.12
CA ALA A 164 -16.02 -3.48 5.32
C ALA A 164 -17.33 -2.76 5.01
N GLY A 165 -17.42 -2.12 3.84
CA GLY A 165 -18.62 -1.40 3.45
C GLY A 165 -19.83 -2.31 3.23
N THR A 166 -19.64 -3.53 2.71
CA THR A 166 -20.71 -4.53 2.61
C THR A 166 -21.07 -5.09 3.98
N ALA A 167 -20.08 -5.38 4.83
CA ALA A 167 -20.29 -5.82 6.20
C ALA A 167 -21.11 -4.82 7.03
N PHE A 168 -20.82 -3.52 6.93
CA PHE A 168 -21.57 -2.47 7.66
C PHE A 168 -22.98 -2.25 7.10
N GLN A 169 -23.15 -2.17 5.78
CA GLN A 169 -24.48 -1.94 5.17
C GLN A 169 -25.44 -3.12 5.35
N GLN A 170 -24.90 -4.34 5.33
CA GLN A 170 -25.65 -5.59 5.45
C GLN A 170 -25.56 -6.16 6.88
N LEU A 171 -25.08 -5.40 7.88
CA LEU A 171 -24.87 -5.93 9.23
C LEU A 171 -26.18 -6.45 9.85
N ASN A 172 -27.28 -5.70 9.69
CA ASN A 172 -28.60 -6.09 10.15
C ASN A 172 -29.16 -7.31 9.40
N SER A 173 -28.91 -7.44 8.08
CA SER A 173 -29.33 -8.60 7.31
C SER A 173 -28.49 -9.83 7.66
N PHE A 174 -27.18 -9.69 7.85
CA PHE A 174 -26.30 -10.80 8.25
C PHE A 174 -26.57 -11.34 9.66
N ILE A 175 -27.03 -10.49 10.59
CA ILE A 175 -27.41 -10.93 11.94
C ILE A 175 -28.77 -11.68 11.93
N HIS A 176 -29.68 -11.32 11.03
CA HIS A 176 -31.05 -11.84 11.02
C HIS A 176 -31.36 -12.88 9.91
N GLN A 177 -30.51 -13.04 8.89
CA GLN A 177 -30.70 -14.04 7.81
C GLN A 177 -29.83 -15.29 7.94
N SER A 178 -30.33 -16.37 7.36
CA SER A 178 -29.60 -17.64 7.20
C SER A 178 -28.34 -17.48 6.34
N THR A 179 -27.27 -18.16 6.73
CA THR A 179 -25.93 -18.17 6.10
C THR A 179 -25.96 -18.44 4.59
N ASN A 180 -27.00 -19.14 4.10
CA ASN A 180 -27.15 -19.49 2.69
C ASN A 180 -27.38 -18.28 1.77
N LYS A 181 -27.82 -17.13 2.30
CA LYS A 181 -28.06 -15.91 1.50
C LYS A 181 -26.87 -14.97 1.40
N ILE A 182 -25.82 -15.19 2.21
CA ILE A 182 -24.63 -14.32 2.26
C ILE A 182 -24.01 -14.06 0.87
N PRO A 183 -23.86 -15.05 -0.03
CA PRO A 183 -23.30 -14.80 -1.37
C PRO A 183 -24.16 -13.86 -2.23
N GLU A 184 -25.49 -14.00 -2.15
CA GLU A 184 -26.46 -13.17 -2.87
C GLU A 184 -26.43 -11.73 -2.35
N THR A 185 -26.41 -11.60 -1.02
CA THR A 185 -26.29 -10.33 -0.28
C THR A 185 -25.00 -9.57 -0.62
N ILE A 186 -23.87 -10.27 -0.75
CA ILE A 186 -22.60 -9.69 -1.19
C ILE A 186 -22.70 -9.25 -2.65
N GLY A 187 -23.28 -10.09 -3.53
CA GLY A 187 -23.45 -9.79 -4.95
C GLY A 187 -24.22 -8.49 -5.21
N GLU A 188 -25.29 -8.23 -4.47
CA GLU A 188 -26.09 -6.99 -4.59
C GLU A 188 -25.38 -5.75 -4.02
N SER A 189 -24.53 -5.94 -3.02
CA SER A 189 -23.87 -4.83 -2.31
C SER A 189 -22.64 -4.25 -3.03
N ILE A 190 -22.00 -5.02 -3.93
CA ILE A 190 -20.84 -4.54 -4.71
C ILE A 190 -21.24 -3.38 -5.65
N PRO A 191 -22.30 -3.47 -6.48
CA PRO A 191 -22.76 -2.36 -7.31
C PRO A 191 -23.06 -1.08 -6.53
N MET A 192 -23.61 -1.20 -5.31
CA MET A 192 -23.94 -0.04 -4.46
C MET A 192 -22.69 0.76 -4.04
N LYS A 193 -21.50 0.15 -4.06
CA LYS A 193 -20.24 0.84 -3.75
C LYS A 193 -19.68 1.65 -4.92
N ALA A 194 -20.25 1.53 -6.13
CA ALA A 194 -19.80 2.32 -7.28
C ALA A 194 -19.87 3.83 -7.01
N THR A 195 -20.92 4.30 -6.33
CA THR A 195 -21.10 5.72 -5.98
C THR A 195 -19.93 6.26 -5.14
N PHE A 196 -19.41 5.48 -4.19
CA PHE A 196 -18.24 5.87 -3.39
C PHE A 196 -17.00 6.06 -4.26
N PHE A 197 -16.72 5.14 -5.18
CA PHE A 197 -15.56 5.25 -6.07
C PHE A 197 -15.71 6.40 -7.09
N ILE A 198 -16.94 6.69 -7.54
CA ILE A 198 -17.21 7.86 -8.40
C ILE A 198 -16.85 9.15 -7.65
N THR A 199 -17.29 9.31 -6.40
CA THR A 199 -16.94 10.47 -5.57
C THR A 199 -15.46 10.52 -5.19
N TYR A 200 -14.78 9.38 -5.07
CA TYR A 200 -13.34 9.33 -4.81
C TYR A 200 -12.49 9.81 -6.00
N ILE A 201 -12.99 9.64 -7.23
CA ILE A 201 -12.30 10.05 -8.46
C ILE A 201 -12.53 11.54 -8.78
N MET A 202 -13.73 12.07 -8.49
CA MET A 202 -14.08 13.48 -8.69
C MET A 202 -13.33 14.41 -7.73
#